data_AF-L5N9N9-F1
#
_entry.id   AF-L5N9N9-F1
#
_cell.length_a   1.000
_cell.length_b   1.000
_cell.length_c   1.000
_cell.angle_alpha   90.00
_cell.angle_beta   90.00
_cell.angle_gamma   90.00
#
_symmetry.space_group_name_H-M   'P 1'
#
loop_
_entity.id
_entity.type
_entity.pdbx_description
1 polymer ?
#
loop_
_entity_poly.entity_id
_entity_poly.type
_entity_poly.pdbx_seq_one_letter_code
_entity_poly.pdbx_strand_id
1 'polypeptide(L)' 'MYEHILVPTDGSDAAEYAVEQAVDLASKYGATVHALYVVDVDATSYSLGTEQVDRIRQGHL' A
#
# COMPACT_ATOMS: atom_id res chain seq x y z
N MET A 1 6.36 -22.25 -5.67
CA MET A 1 6.75 -21.32 -4.59
C MET A 1 6.50 -19.90 -5.08
N TYR A 2 6.32 -18.90 -4.20
CA TYR A 2 6.02 -17.53 -4.64
C TYR A 2 7.28 -16.81 -5.12
N GLU A 3 7.16 -16.10 -6.24
CA GLU A 3 8.22 -15.22 -6.78
C GLU A 3 7.92 -13.74 -6.50
N HIS A 4 6.63 -13.40 -6.41
CA HIS A 4 6.13 -12.06 -6.11
C HIS A 4 5.03 -12.13 -5.04
N ILE A 5 5.13 -11.28 -4.03
CA ILE A 5 4.17 -11.16 -2.93
C ILE A 5 3.65 -9.72 -2.92
N LEU A 6 2.35 -9.52 -3.13
CA LEU A 6 1.71 -8.22 -3.00
C LEU A 6 1.10 -8.09 -1.59
N VAL A 7 1.44 -7.01 -0.89
CA VAL A 7 0.93 -6.71 0.45
C VAL A 7 0.18 -5.39 0.42
N PRO A 8 -1.16 -5.40 0.54
CA PRO A 8 -1.92 -4.17 0.73
C PRO A 8 -1.66 -3.60 2.13
N THR A 9 -1.47 -2.29 2.21
CA THR A 9 -1.35 -1.56 3.47
C THR A 9 -2.52 -0.58 3.57
N ASP A 10 -3.13 -0.50 4.76
CA ASP A 10 -4.18 0.46 5.10
C ASP A 10 -3.85 1.26 6.38
N GLY A 11 -2.68 1.01 6.98
CA GLY A 11 -2.21 1.66 8.20
C GLY A 11 -2.72 1.01 9.49
N SER A 12 -3.46 -0.10 9.40
CA SER A 12 -3.89 -0.86 10.58
C SER A 12 -2.78 -1.77 11.13
N ASP A 13 -2.87 -2.12 12.41
CA ASP A 13 -2.00 -3.14 13.03
C ASP A 13 -2.05 -4.46 12.26
N ALA A 14 -3.22 -4.84 11.72
CA ALA A 14 -3.38 -6.04 10.91
C ALA A 14 -2.55 -5.99 9.63
N ALA A 15 -2.48 -4.84 8.97
CA ALA A 15 -1.62 -4.64 7.81
C ALA A 15 -0.13 -4.67 8.19
N GLU A 16 0.24 -4.15 9.37
CA GLU A 16 1.62 -4.24 9.87
C GLU A 16 2.06 -5.69 10.08
N TYR A 17 1.23 -6.51 10.75
CA TYR A 17 1.51 -7.95 10.89
C TYR A 17 1.56 -8.67 9.52
N ALA A 18 0.71 -8.27 8.57
CA ALA A 18 0.74 -8.86 7.22
C ALA A 18 2.05 -8.55 6.48
N VAL A 19 2.62 -7.35 6.67
CA VAL A 19 3.94 -6.98 6.14
C VAL A 19 5.03 -7.86 6.73
N GLU A 20 5.06 -8.06 8.05
CA GLU A 20 6.06 -8.94 8.70
C GLU A 20 6.03 -10.35 8.11
N GLN A 21 4.83 -10.94 7.96
CA GLN A 21 4.68 -12.29 7.40
C GLN A 21 5.12 -12.37 5.93
N ALA A 22 4.85 -11.33 5.14
CA ALA A 22 5.28 -11.28 3.74
C ALA A 22 6.80 -11.21 3.61
N VAL A 23 7.47 -10.44 4.48
CA VAL A 23 8.93 -10.36 4.53
C VAL A 23 9.57 -11.70 4.89
N ASP A 24 9.00 -12.41 5.87
CA ASP A 24 9.45 -13.74 6.26
C ASP A 24 9.34 -14.75 5.11
N LEU A 25 8.19 -14.76 4.41
CA LEU A 25 7.98 -15.60 3.23
C LEU A 25 8.94 -15.24 2.10
N ALA A 26 9.11 -13.96 1.81
CA ALA A 26 10.04 -13.50 0.77
C ALA A 26 11.47 -13.91 1.08
N SER A 27 11.92 -13.76 2.33
CA SER A 27 13.26 -14.14 2.77
C SER A 27 13.50 -15.66 2.64
N LYS A 28 12.48 -16.47 2.94
CA LYS A 28 12.57 -17.93 2.85
C LYS A 28 12.66 -18.44 1.41
N TYR A 29 12.05 -17.72 0.47
CA TYR A 29 11.83 -18.22 -0.89
C TYR A 29 12.48 -17.37 -1.99
N GLY A 30 13.19 -16.30 -1.63
CA GLY A 30 13.79 -15.37 -2.59
C GLY A 30 12.76 -14.57 -3.39
N ALA A 31 11.58 -14.32 -2.82
CA ALA A 31 10.50 -13.60 -3.49
C ALA A 31 10.67 -12.08 -3.38
N THR A 32 10.10 -11.34 -4.33
CA THR A 32 10.00 -9.87 -4.26
C THR A 32 8.71 -9.46 -3.57
N VAL A 33 8.79 -8.51 -2.63
CA VAL A 33 7.61 -7.93 -1.96
C VAL A 33 7.23 -6.61 -2.64
N HIS A 34 5.95 -6.48 -2.96
CA HIS A 34 5.34 -5.27 -3.49
C HIS A 34 4.35 -4.72 -2.46
N ALA A 35 4.57 -3.52 -1.94
CA ALA A 35 3.61 -2.85 -1.06
C ALA A 35 2.61 -2.02 -1.89
N LEU A 36 1.33 -2.04 -1.52
CA LEU A 36 0.27 -1.27 -2.19
C LEU A 36 -0.61 -0.56 -1.16
N TYR A 37 -0.75 0.75 -1.28
CA TYR A 37 -1.72 1.54 -0.52
C TYR A 37 -2.73 2.16 -1.49
N VAL A 38 -4.02 2.14 -1.14
CA VAL A 38 -5.08 2.73 -1.96
C VAL A 38 -5.69 3.93 -1.21
N VAL A 39 -5.63 5.11 -1.84
CA VAL A 39 -6.26 6.33 -1.33
C VAL A 39 -7.64 6.50 -1.96
N ASP A 40 -8.68 6.63 -1.14
CA ASP A 40 -10.01 7.07 -1.61
C ASP A 40 -10.03 8.61 -1.74
N VAL A 41 -9.79 9.10 -2.96
CA VAL A 41 -9.72 10.53 -3.26
C VAL A 41 -11.03 11.27 -3.03
N ASP A 42 -12.18 10.61 -3.11
CA ASP A 42 -13.48 11.25 -2.96
C ASP A 42 -13.82 11.46 -1.48
N ALA A 43 -13.46 10.50 -0.62
CA ALA A 43 -13.49 10.66 0.84
C ALA A 43 -12.48 11.75 1.31
N THR A 44 -11.32 11.84 0.65
CA THR A 44 -10.24 12.78 1.04
C THR A 44 -10.51 14.22 0.55
N SER A 45 -11.35 14.41 -0.48
CA SER A 45 -11.69 15.73 -1.03
C SER A 45 -12.43 16.66 -0.07
N TYR A 46 -13.01 16.13 1.03
CA TYR A 46 -13.66 16.96 2.05
C TYR A 46 -12.66 17.63 3.01
N SER A 47 -11.41 17.16 3.05
CA SER A 47 -10.36 17.62 3.98
C SER A 47 -9.20 18.35 3.26
N LEU A 48 -8.97 18.04 1.99
CA LEU A 48 -7.88 18.60 1.19
C LEU A 48 -8.37 19.70 0.23
N GLY A 49 -7.51 20.69 -0.03
CA GLY A 49 -7.76 21.68 -1.10
C GLY A 49 -7.74 21.04 -2.48
N THR A 50 -8.43 21.65 -3.46
CA THR A 50 -8.62 21.11 -4.83
C THR A 50 -7.31 20.70 -5.51
N GLU A 51 -6.25 21.48 -5.34
CA GLU A 51 -4.92 21.18 -5.91
C GLU A 51 -4.29 19.90 -5.35
N GLN A 52 -4.54 19.57 -4.08
CA GLN A 52 -3.98 18.37 -3.44
C GLN A 52 -4.70 17.10 -3.92
N VAL A 53 -6.02 17.20 -4.13
CA VAL A 53 -6.83 16.10 -4.69
C VAL A 53 -6.41 15.77 -6.12
N ASP A 54 -6.18 16.80 -6.94
CA ASP A 54 -5.77 16.61 -8.34
C ASP A 54 -4.40 15.92 -8.47
N ARG A 55 -3.45 16.20 -7.57
CA ARG A 55 -2.16 15.50 -7.55
C ARG A 55 -2.30 14.02 -7.22
N ILE A 56 -3.09 13.69 -6.19
CA ILE A 56 -3.34 12.30 -5.79
C ILE A 56 -4.05 11.54 -6.92
N ARG A 57 -5.05 12.15 -7.58
CA ARG A 57 -5.75 11.55 -8.73
C ARG A 57 -4.83 11.23 -9.90
N GLN A 58 -3.77 11.99 -10.10
CA GLN A 58 -2.77 11.75 -11.14
C GLN A 58 -1.71 10.72 -10.74
N GLY A 59 -1.79 10.15 -9.53
CA GLY A 59 -0.77 9.25 -8.99
C GLY A 59 0.56 9.92 -8.67
N HIS A 60 0.58 11.27 -8.61
CA HIS A 60 1.72 12.05 -8.17
C HIS A 60 1.58 12.30 -6.66
N LEU A 61 1.99 11.31 -5.87
CA LEU A 61 2.15 11.44 -4.41
C LEU A 61 3.41 12.25 -4.07
#